data_AF-A0A2S7P609-F1
#
_entry.id   AF-A0A2S7P609-F1
#
_cell.length_a   1.000
_cell.length_b   1.000
_cell.length_c   1.000
_cell.angle_alpha   90.00
_cell.angle_beta   90.00
_cell.angle_gamma   90.00
#
_symmetry.space_group_name_H-M   'P 1'
#
loop_
_entity.id
_entity.type
_entity.pdbx_description
1 polymer ?
#
loop_
_entity_poly.entity_id
_entity_poly.type
_entity_poly.pdbx_seq_one_letter_code
_entity_poly.pdbx_strand_id
1 'polypeptide(L)'
;MAFPEIIKTIVGILLVAVVSEAIRRLYFHPLAHIPGPKLAALTWWYELYFDVIRQGQYVFQIQKLHKIYGPIIRITPKELHIEDVGFLDAIYAPSMSRRDKYEYQLRTLRVPGGVGTTARHDVHKKRREALNPFFSKRNVLDLEPVIARKVDQLCKIIGKYSSDGVPINLSDLFFAFSNEYEDP
;
A
#
# COMPACT_ATOMS: atom_id res chain seq x y z
N MET A 1 -4.05 -35.77 -37.42
CA MET A 1 -2.59 -35.70 -37.17
C MET A 1 -2.06 -34.28 -36.95
N ALA A 2 -2.72 -33.20 -37.40
CA ALA A 2 -2.22 -31.82 -37.21
C ALA A 2 -2.38 -31.25 -35.77
N PHE A 3 -3.41 -31.66 -35.04
CA PHE A 3 -3.71 -31.16 -33.69
C PHE A 3 -2.57 -31.28 -32.66
N PRO A 4 -1.89 -32.44 -32.49
CA PRO A 4 -0.77 -32.55 -31.55
C PRO A 4 0.44 -31.69 -31.93
N GLU A 5 0.71 -31.50 -33.23
CA GLU A 5 1.81 -30.66 -33.70
C GLU A 5 1.56 -29.16 -33.47
N ILE A 6 0.29 -28.73 -33.60
CA ILE A 6 -0.11 -27.37 -33.24
C ILE A 6 0.10 -27.13 -31.74
N ILE A 7 -0.29 -28.07 -30.87
CA ILE A 7 -0.08 -27.95 -29.41
C ILE A 7 1.41 -27.85 -29.08
N LYS A 8 2.25 -28.73 -29.63
CA LYS A 8 3.71 -28.68 -29.41
C LYS A 8 4.30 -27.34 -29.82
N THR A 9 3.87 -26.81 -30.97
CA THR A 9 4.33 -25.51 -31.48
C THR A 9 3.93 -24.38 -30.53
N ILE A 10 2.68 -24.37 -30.06
CA ILE A 10 2.20 -23.37 -29.09
C ILE A 10 3.00 -23.45 -27.78
N VAL A 11 3.20 -24.66 -27.24
CA VAL A 11 3.98 -24.86 -26.02
C VAL A 11 5.43 -24.40 -26.20
N GLY A 12 6.04 -24.70 -27.35
CA GLY A 12 7.39 -24.25 -27.68
C GLY A 12 7.50 -22.72 -27.73
N ILE A 13 6.56 -22.05 -28.39
CA ILE A 13 6.51 -20.58 -28.45
C ILE A 13 6.33 -19.97 -27.06
N LEU A 14 5.42 -20.52 -26.24
CA LEU A 14 5.20 -20.05 -24.87
C LEU A 14 6.43 -20.23 -24.00
N LEU A 15 7.13 -21.37 -24.11
CA LEU A 15 8.37 -21.62 -23.38
C LEU A 15 9.44 -20.58 -23.74
N VAL A 16 9.66 -20.35 -25.04
CA VAL A 16 10.63 -19.35 -25.52
C VAL A 16 10.25 -17.95 -25.02
N ALA A 17 8.97 -17.58 -25.07
CA ALA A 17 8.50 -16.29 -24.58
C ALA A 17 8.75 -16.11 -23.07
N VAL A 18 8.46 -17.12 -22.26
CA VAL A 18 8.68 -17.11 -20.80
C VAL A 18 10.16 -17.00 -20.47
N VAL A 19 11.00 -17.80 -21.11
CA VAL A 19 12.46 -17.78 -20.88
C VAL A 19 13.06 -16.44 -21.31
N SER A 20 12.66 -15.92 -22.48
CA SER A 20 13.09 -14.60 -22.95
C SER A 20 12.72 -13.48 -21.98
N GLU A 21 11.49 -13.48 -21.47
CA GLU A 21 11.02 -12.50 -20.49
C GLU A 21 11.75 -12.63 -19.14
N ALA A 22 12.05 -13.86 -18.70
CA ALA A 22 12.83 -14.10 -17.48
C ALA A 22 14.26 -13.53 -17.59
N ILE A 23 14.93 -13.79 -18.71
CA ILE A 23 16.26 -13.24 -19.00
C ILE A 23 16.20 -11.71 -19.04
N ARG A 24 15.20 -11.15 -19.73
CA ARG A 24 15.00 -9.70 -19.81
C ARG A 24 14.82 -9.07 -18.43
N ARG A 25 14.03 -9.68 -17.53
CA ARG A 25 13.77 -9.16 -16.18
C ARG A 25 14.97 -9.23 -15.24
N LEU A 26 15.80 -10.26 -15.38
CA LEU A 26 16.96 -10.47 -14.51
C LEU A 26 18.19 -9.69 -14.95
N TYR A 27 18.47 -9.60 -16.25
CA TYR A 27 19.74 -9.07 -16.74
C TYR A 27 19.60 -7.73 -17.48
N PHE A 28 18.51 -7.54 -18.22
CA PHE A 28 18.32 -6.37 -19.09
C PHE A 28 17.31 -5.34 -18.54
N HIS A 29 16.76 -5.59 -17.36
CA HIS A 29 15.84 -4.66 -16.72
C HIS A 29 16.63 -3.50 -16.11
N PRO A 30 16.13 -2.25 -16.15
CA PRO A 30 16.79 -1.12 -15.48
C PRO A 30 17.07 -1.37 -13.99
N LEU A 31 16.23 -2.19 -13.34
CA LEU A 31 16.36 -2.57 -11.92
C LEU A 31 17.19 -3.85 -11.70
N ALA A 32 17.88 -4.39 -12.72
CA ALA A 32 18.65 -5.63 -12.61
C ALA A 32 19.83 -5.53 -11.63
N HIS A 33 20.41 -4.33 -11.49
CA HIS A 33 21.53 -4.07 -10.59
C HIS A 33 21.12 -3.94 -9.11
N ILE A 34 19.82 -3.85 -8.82
CA ILE A 34 19.31 -3.69 -7.45
C ILE A 34 19.17 -5.08 -6.81
N PRO A 35 19.72 -5.30 -5.61
CA PRO A 35 19.71 -6.61 -4.97
C PRO A 35 18.30 -7.03 -4.52
N GLY A 36 18.07 -8.33 -4.40
CA GLY A 36 16.80 -8.89 -3.93
C GLY A 36 16.63 -10.36 -4.34
N PRO A 37 15.57 -11.04 -3.88
CA PRO A 37 15.28 -12.41 -4.28
C PRO A 37 15.08 -12.52 -5.80
N LYS A 38 15.78 -13.45 -6.46
CA LYS A 38 15.63 -13.65 -7.92
C LYS A 38 14.19 -13.99 -8.32
N LEU A 39 13.47 -14.74 -7.48
CA LEU A 39 12.05 -15.04 -7.71
C LEU A 39 11.19 -13.77 -7.69
N ALA A 40 11.46 -12.85 -6.77
CA ALA A 40 10.78 -11.55 -6.71
C ALA A 40 11.10 -10.68 -7.95
N ALA A 41 12.34 -10.70 -8.43
CA ALA A 41 12.73 -10.00 -9.66
C ALA A 41 12.07 -10.60 -10.91
N LEU A 42 11.77 -11.90 -10.90
CA LEU A 42 11.18 -12.63 -12.03
C LEU A 42 9.66 -12.51 -12.09
N THR A 43 8.96 -12.74 -10.99
CA THR A 43 7.50 -12.85 -10.96
C THR A 43 6.90 -12.20 -9.72
N TRP A 44 5.61 -11.83 -9.82
CA TRP A 44 4.80 -11.43 -8.66
C TRP A 44 4.39 -12.62 -7.77
N TRP A 45 4.80 -13.85 -8.11
CA TRP A 45 4.44 -15.03 -7.32
C TRP A 45 5.12 -15.05 -5.96
N TYR A 46 6.27 -14.40 -5.84
CA TYR A 46 6.95 -14.27 -4.56
C TYR A 46 6.09 -13.49 -3.55
N GLU A 47 5.62 -12.30 -3.93
CA GLU A 47 4.66 -11.50 -3.16
C GLU A 47 3.37 -12.28 -2.90
N LEU A 48 2.75 -12.85 -3.95
CA LEU A 48 1.51 -13.61 -3.84
C LEU A 48 1.61 -14.75 -2.82
N TYR A 49 2.75 -15.46 -2.77
CA TYR A 49 2.96 -16.52 -1.79
C TYR A 49 2.87 -15.98 -0.36
N PHE A 50 3.52 -14.85 -0.06
CA PHE A 50 3.51 -14.31 1.30
C PHE A 50 2.18 -13.62 1.66
N ASP A 51 1.52 -12.98 0.70
CA ASP A 51 0.27 -12.28 0.98
C ASP A 51 -0.96 -13.19 0.96
N VAL A 52 -1.07 -14.08 -0.03
CA VAL A 52 -2.25 -14.94 -0.18
C VAL A 52 -2.06 -16.26 0.57
N ILE A 53 -0.95 -16.96 0.36
CA ILE A 53 -0.74 -18.30 0.94
C ILE A 53 -0.31 -18.22 2.41
N ARG A 54 0.48 -17.20 2.78
CA ARG A 54 0.96 -17.00 4.16
C ARG A 54 0.16 -15.96 4.95
N GLN A 55 -0.99 -15.49 4.44
CA GLN A 55 -1.90 -14.56 5.13
C GLN A 55 -1.25 -13.21 5.48
N GLY A 56 -0.81 -12.46 4.46
CA GLY A 56 -0.35 -11.07 4.62
C GLY A 56 1.03 -10.90 5.27
N GLN A 57 1.91 -11.88 5.13
CA GLN A 57 3.22 -11.89 5.80
C GLN A 57 4.31 -11.17 5.01
N TYR A 58 3.99 -10.58 3.85
CA TYR A 58 5.01 -10.05 2.96
C TYR A 58 5.76 -8.85 3.54
N VAL A 59 5.07 -7.99 4.30
CA VAL A 59 5.68 -6.85 5.00
C VAL A 59 6.81 -7.30 5.94
N PHE A 60 6.58 -8.36 6.72
CA PHE A 60 7.61 -8.91 7.61
C PHE A 60 8.73 -9.60 6.85
N GLN A 61 8.42 -10.20 5.70
CA GLN A 61 9.43 -10.78 4.82
C GLN A 61 10.32 -9.68 4.23
N ILE A 62 9.77 -8.56 3.79
CA ILE A 62 10.51 -7.40 3.30
C ILE A 62 11.50 -6.89 4.35
N GLN A 63 11.09 -6.77 5.62
CA GLN A 63 12.00 -6.40 6.71
C GLN A 63 13.18 -7.38 6.85
N LYS A 64 12.95 -8.69 6.68
CA LYS A 64 14.04 -9.68 6.68
C LYS A 64 14.94 -9.52 5.47
N LEU A 65 14.37 -9.20 4.31
CA LEU A 65 15.15 -8.99 3.08
C LEU A 65 16.06 -7.78 3.20
N HIS A 66 15.63 -6.68 3.83
CA HIS A 66 16.49 -5.53 4.09
C HIS A 66 17.71 -5.88 4.95
N LYS A 67 17.55 -6.76 5.94
CA LYS A 67 18.66 -7.26 6.76
C LYS A 67 19.68 -8.08 5.96
N ILE A 68 19.28 -8.67 4.83
CA ILE A 68 20.12 -9.54 3.99
C ILE A 68 20.76 -8.76 2.83
N TYR A 69 19.95 -7.95 2.14
CA TYR A 69 20.32 -7.31 0.87
C TYR A 69 20.65 -5.81 1.00
N GLY A 70 20.35 -5.20 2.15
CA GLY A 70 20.62 -3.79 2.42
C GLY A 70 19.39 -2.88 2.31
N PRO A 71 19.59 -1.56 2.33
CA PRO A 71 18.51 -0.57 2.48
C PRO A 71 17.64 -0.39 1.23
N ILE A 72 18.08 -0.82 0.05
CA ILE A 72 17.32 -0.70 -1.20
C ILE A 72 17.25 -2.08 -1.84
N ILE A 73 16.04 -2.62 -1.94
CA ILE A 73 15.82 -3.98 -2.43
C ILE A 73 14.73 -4.01 -3.51
N ARG A 74 14.87 -4.94 -4.44
CA ARG A 74 13.85 -5.23 -5.46
C ARG A 74 12.89 -6.30 -4.93
N ILE A 75 11.62 -5.92 -4.76
CA ILE A 75 10.58 -6.77 -4.16
C ILE A 75 9.61 -7.35 -5.19
N THR A 76 9.54 -6.79 -6.39
CA THR A 76 8.77 -7.37 -7.51
C THR A 76 9.51 -7.10 -8.82
N PRO A 77 9.01 -7.58 -9.98
CA PRO A 77 9.66 -7.26 -11.24
C PRO A 77 9.75 -5.76 -11.53
N LYS A 78 8.88 -4.93 -10.92
CA LYS A 78 8.77 -3.49 -11.22
C LYS A 78 8.87 -2.57 -10.00
N GLU A 79 8.95 -3.11 -8.78
CA GLU A 79 8.92 -2.30 -7.55
C GLU A 79 10.18 -2.48 -6.71
N LEU A 80 10.54 -1.39 -6.05
CA LEU A 80 11.61 -1.32 -5.07
C LEU A 80 11.02 -1.03 -3.71
N HIS A 81 11.63 -1.59 -2.67
CA HIS A 81 11.41 -1.18 -1.29
C HIS A 81 12.67 -0.49 -0.78
N ILE A 82 12.48 0.66 -0.14
CA ILE A 82 13.55 1.56 0.29
C ILE A 82 13.38 1.81 1.79
N GLU A 83 14.40 1.41 2.55
CA GLU A 83 14.56 1.64 3.99
C GLU A 83 15.75 2.60 4.19
N ASP A 84 15.64 3.79 3.59
CA ASP A 84 16.66 4.85 3.67
C ASP A 84 15.98 6.22 3.70
N VAL A 85 16.24 6.98 4.76
CA VAL A 85 15.69 8.32 4.98
C VAL A 85 16.21 9.32 3.93
N GLY A 86 17.39 9.08 3.35
CA GLY A 86 17.96 9.92 2.29
C GLY A 86 17.10 9.98 1.02
N PHE A 87 16.18 9.03 0.84
CA PHE A 87 15.26 8.99 -0.30
C PHE A 87 13.90 9.64 -0.01
N LEU A 88 13.67 10.19 1.18
CA LEU A 88 12.38 10.75 1.56
C LEU A 88 11.93 11.85 0.58
N ASP A 89 12.81 12.78 0.21
CA ASP A 89 12.50 13.83 -0.77
C ASP A 89 12.36 13.31 -2.21
N ALA A 90 12.98 12.17 -2.53
CA ALA A 90 12.83 11.55 -3.84
C ALA A 90 11.48 10.84 -3.99
N ILE A 91 11.02 10.17 -2.93
CA ILE A 91 9.78 9.41 -2.86
C ILE A 91 8.59 10.34 -2.61
N TYR A 92 8.67 11.16 -1.57
CA TYR A 92 7.68 12.17 -1.19
C TYR A 92 8.04 13.52 -1.81
N ALA A 93 8.17 13.50 -3.13
CA ALA A 93 8.64 14.65 -3.89
C ALA A 93 7.79 15.91 -3.63
N PRO A 94 8.41 17.11 -3.64
CA PRO A 94 7.71 18.37 -3.46
C PRO A 94 6.56 18.51 -4.45
N SER A 95 5.55 19.32 -4.12
CA SER A 95 4.35 19.55 -4.96
C SER A 95 4.66 20.00 -6.40
N MET A 96 5.82 20.60 -6.63
CA MET A 96 6.31 21.01 -7.95
C MET A 96 6.78 19.84 -8.83
N SER A 97 7.03 18.67 -8.24
CA SER A 97 7.44 17.47 -8.94
C SER A 97 6.22 16.72 -9.46
N ARG A 98 5.99 16.79 -10.77
CA ARG A 98 4.91 16.06 -11.43
C ARG A 98 5.24 14.56 -11.47
N ARG A 99 4.54 13.76 -10.67
CA ARG A 99 4.65 12.30 -10.65
C ARG A 99 3.26 11.67 -10.65
N ASP A 100 3.08 10.67 -11.52
CA ASP A 100 1.89 9.83 -11.50
C ASP A 100 2.14 8.65 -10.55
N LYS A 101 1.11 8.23 -9.80
CA LYS A 101 1.20 7.03 -8.96
C LYS A 101 1.18 5.77 -9.83
N TYR A 102 1.73 4.68 -9.32
CA TYR A 102 1.72 3.42 -10.04
C TYR A 102 0.32 2.78 -10.05
N GLU A 103 -0.34 2.78 -11.21
CA GLU A 103 -1.73 2.35 -11.40
C GLU A 103 -2.01 0.94 -10.84
N TYR A 104 -1.05 0.02 -10.98
CA TYR A 104 -1.20 -1.36 -10.47
C TYR A 104 -1.41 -1.37 -8.95
N GLN A 105 -0.62 -0.59 -8.22
CA GLN A 105 -0.70 -0.51 -6.76
C GLN A 105 -2.03 0.09 -6.29
N LEU A 106 -2.60 1.03 -7.05
CA LEU A 106 -3.88 1.68 -6.67
C LEU A 106 -5.08 0.72 -6.73
N ARG A 107 -4.96 -0.40 -7.46
CA ARG A 107 -6.02 -1.42 -7.54
C ARG A 107 -6.30 -2.09 -6.19
N THR A 108 -5.32 -2.10 -5.28
CA THR A 108 -5.44 -2.70 -3.94
C THR A 108 -6.55 -2.06 -3.10
N LEU A 109 -6.77 -0.76 -3.25
CA LEU A 109 -7.75 -0.01 -2.46
C LEU A 109 -9.20 -0.21 -2.94
N ARG A 110 -9.41 -0.68 -4.18
CA ARG A 110 -10.74 -0.93 -4.79
C ARG A 110 -11.77 0.23 -4.70
N VAL A 111 -11.30 1.47 -4.55
CA VAL A 111 -12.14 2.69 -4.55
C VAL A 111 -11.88 3.51 -5.82
N PRO A 112 -12.49 3.20 -6.98
CA PRO A 112 -12.26 3.97 -8.18
C PRO A 112 -12.71 5.43 -8.01
N GLY A 113 -11.90 6.38 -8.48
CA GLY A 113 -12.25 7.80 -8.44
C GLY A 113 -12.00 8.52 -7.10
N GLY A 114 -11.58 7.80 -6.06
CA GLY A 114 -11.16 8.41 -4.79
C GLY A 114 -9.88 9.24 -4.92
N VAL A 115 -9.66 10.17 -3.99
CA VAL A 115 -8.45 11.01 -3.98
C VAL A 115 -7.18 10.13 -3.86
N GLY A 116 -7.18 9.17 -2.95
CA GLY A 116 -6.05 8.25 -2.74
C GLY A 116 -5.71 7.38 -3.94
N THR A 117 -6.73 6.95 -4.71
CA THR A 117 -6.64 6.01 -5.84
C THR A 117 -6.53 6.69 -7.20
N THR A 118 -6.37 8.02 -7.24
CA THR A 118 -6.15 8.74 -8.50
C THR A 118 -4.67 8.71 -8.88
N ALA A 119 -4.33 8.06 -10.00
CA ALA A 119 -2.95 7.96 -10.46
C ALA A 119 -2.40 9.26 -11.05
N ARG A 120 -3.14 9.87 -11.97
CA ARG A 120 -2.69 11.04 -12.72
C ARG A 120 -2.55 12.25 -11.80
N HIS A 121 -1.38 12.88 -11.83
CA HIS A 121 -1.01 14.02 -10.99
C HIS A 121 -2.07 15.14 -11.01
N ASP A 122 -2.45 15.64 -12.19
CA ASP A 122 -3.35 16.81 -12.29
C ASP A 122 -4.75 16.52 -11.72
N VAL A 123 -5.25 15.30 -11.95
CA VAL A 123 -6.56 14.88 -11.45
C VAL A 123 -6.50 14.70 -9.94
N HIS A 124 -5.43 14.09 -9.43
CA HIS A 124 -5.18 13.95 -8.01
C HIS A 124 -5.07 15.33 -7.33
N LYS A 125 -4.32 16.26 -7.92
CA LYS A 125 -4.15 17.63 -7.44
C LYS A 125 -5.50 18.33 -7.31
N LYS A 126 -6.30 18.37 -8.37
CA LYS A 126 -7.65 18.99 -8.36
C LYS A 126 -8.55 18.38 -7.28
N ARG A 127 -8.54 17.05 -7.13
CA ARG A 127 -9.33 16.35 -6.11
C ARG A 127 -8.84 16.64 -4.68
N ARG A 128 -7.52 16.69 -4.48
CA ARG A 128 -6.90 16.97 -3.17
C ARG A 128 -7.11 18.43 -2.76
N GLU A 129 -7.11 19.36 -3.70
CA GLU A 129 -7.37 20.79 -3.47
C GLU A 129 -8.77 21.04 -2.92
N ALA A 130 -9.79 20.31 -3.43
CA ALA A 130 -11.15 20.38 -2.90
C ALA A 130 -11.26 19.98 -1.42
N LEU A 131 -10.30 19.20 -0.90
CA LEU A 131 -10.26 18.79 0.51
C LEU A 131 -9.51 19.80 1.41
N ASN A 132 -8.74 20.75 0.85
CA ASN A 132 -7.94 21.69 1.65
C ASN A 132 -8.74 22.47 2.71
N PRO A 133 -9.96 22.96 2.45
CA PRO A 133 -10.72 23.72 3.44
C PRO A 133 -10.97 22.94 4.74
N PHE A 134 -11.24 21.63 4.64
CA PHE A 134 -11.46 20.75 5.81
C PHE A 134 -10.25 20.67 6.75
N PHE A 135 -9.05 20.92 6.24
CA PHE A 135 -7.80 20.91 7.01
C PHE A 135 -7.31 22.33 7.36
N SER A 136 -8.12 23.36 7.13
CA SER A 136 -7.76 24.72 7.54
C SER A 136 -7.77 24.85 9.07
N LYS A 137 -6.89 25.69 9.62
CA LYS A 137 -6.84 25.95 11.07
C LYS A 137 -8.22 26.28 11.64
N ARG A 138 -8.99 27.11 10.92
CA ARG A 138 -10.35 27.47 11.31
C ARG A 138 -11.25 26.25 11.42
N ASN A 139 -11.37 25.45 10.36
CA ASN A 139 -12.25 24.27 10.38
C ASN A 139 -11.81 23.22 11.42
N VAL A 140 -10.50 23.09 11.66
CA VAL A 140 -9.98 22.22 12.73
C VAL A 140 -10.42 22.71 14.10
N LEU A 141 -10.33 24.01 14.38
CA LEU A 141 -10.80 24.61 15.63
C LEU A 141 -12.33 24.55 15.76
N ASP A 142 -13.06 24.72 14.66
CA ASP A 142 -14.52 24.60 14.65
C ASP A 142 -14.97 23.16 14.96
N LEU A 143 -14.18 22.15 14.59
CA LEU A 143 -14.44 20.73 14.87
C LEU A 143 -13.97 20.29 16.27
N GLU A 144 -13.02 20.99 16.88
CA GLU A 144 -12.44 20.66 18.20
C GLU A 144 -13.51 20.39 19.28
N PRO A 145 -14.56 21.23 19.46
CA PRO A 145 -15.58 20.98 20.48
C PRO A 145 -16.37 19.69 20.25
N VAL A 146 -16.54 19.27 19.00
CA VAL A 146 -17.22 18.01 18.66
C VAL A 146 -16.39 16.83 19.14
N ILE A 147 -15.09 16.83 18.82
CA ILE A 147 -14.15 15.79 19.25
C ILE A 147 -14.05 15.76 20.79
N ALA A 148 -13.96 16.93 21.43
CA ALA A 148 -13.88 17.04 22.89
C ALA A 148 -15.09 16.39 23.58
N ARG A 149 -16.32 16.65 23.10
CA ARG A 149 -17.53 15.99 23.64
C ARG A 149 -17.47 14.47 23.54
N LYS A 150 -16.95 13.94 22.43
CA LYS A 150 -16.80 12.48 22.24
C LYS A 150 -15.74 11.89 23.16
N VAL A 151 -14.65 12.62 23.38
CA VAL A 151 -13.62 12.23 24.36
C VAL A 151 -14.20 12.24 25.78
N ASP A 152 -15.01 13.23 26.14
CA ASP A 152 -15.68 13.26 27.44
C ASP A 152 -16.64 12.08 27.64
N GLN A 153 -17.41 11.72 26.60
CA GLN A 153 -18.28 10.55 26.62
C GLN A 153 -17.48 9.25 26.80
N LEU A 154 -16.37 9.11 26.07
CA LEU A 154 -15.44 7.99 26.21
C LEU A 154 -14.90 7.89 27.64
N CYS A 155 -14.43 9.00 28.22
CA CYS A 155 -13.93 9.05 29.60
C CYS A 155 -15.01 8.68 30.62
N LYS A 156 -16.26 9.11 30.43
CA LYS A 156 -17.39 8.73 31.31
C LYS A 156 -17.66 7.23 31.28
N ILE A 157 -17.62 6.60 30.10
CA ILE A 157 -17.80 5.15 29.97
C ILE A 157 -16.67 4.42 30.69
N ILE A 158 -15.42 4.81 30.46
CA ILE A 158 -14.26 4.20 31.13
C ILE A 158 -14.37 4.38 32.66
N GLY A 159 -14.71 5.58 33.13
CA GLY A 159 -14.87 5.87 34.55
C GLY A 159 -15.96 5.04 35.22
N LYS A 160 -17.08 4.79 34.54
CA LYS A 160 -18.16 3.91 35.02
C LYS A 160 -17.66 2.48 35.20
N TYR A 161 -17.08 1.88 34.15
CA TYR A 161 -16.58 0.50 34.21
C TYR A 161 -15.47 0.33 35.26
N SER A 162 -14.59 1.33 35.38
CA SER A 162 -13.56 1.36 36.41
C SER A 162 -14.14 1.41 37.82
N SER A 163 -15.26 2.11 38.04
CA SER A 163 -15.91 2.21 39.35
C SER A 163 -16.68 0.94 39.71
N ASP A 164 -17.30 0.31 38.72
CA ASP A 164 -18.06 -0.93 38.88
C ASP A 164 -17.14 -2.16 39.00
N GLY A 165 -15.82 -2.00 38.79
CA GLY A 165 -14.84 -3.08 38.81
C GLY A 165 -14.99 -4.07 37.65
N VAL A 166 -15.66 -3.64 36.57
CA VAL A 166 -15.98 -4.50 35.41
C VAL A 166 -14.93 -4.30 34.32
N PRO A 167 -14.30 -5.38 33.82
CA PRO A 167 -13.38 -5.26 32.69
C PRO A 167 -14.09 -4.80 31.43
N ILE A 168 -13.44 -3.93 30.66
CA ILE A 168 -13.92 -3.40 29.38
C ILE A 168 -12.91 -3.68 28.26
N ASN A 169 -13.40 -4.05 27.08
CA ASN A 169 -12.58 -4.16 25.89
C ASN A 169 -12.36 -2.76 25.28
N LEU A 170 -11.16 -2.21 25.44
CA LEU A 170 -10.82 -0.90 24.89
C LEU A 170 -10.82 -0.88 23.36
N SER A 171 -10.61 -2.01 22.68
CA SER A 171 -10.62 -2.07 21.22
C SER A 171 -12.01 -1.74 20.67
N ASP A 172 -13.05 -2.33 21.25
CA ASP A 172 -14.44 -2.08 20.85
C ASP A 172 -14.85 -0.65 21.16
N LEU A 173 -14.38 -0.15 22.31
CA LEU A 173 -14.69 1.20 22.76
C LEU A 173 -14.03 2.28 21.88
N PHE A 174 -12.74 2.13 21.53
CA PHE A 174 -12.07 3.03 20.61
C PHE A 174 -12.64 2.94 19.19
N PHE A 175 -13.05 1.74 18.76
CA PHE A 175 -13.73 1.56 17.49
C PHE A 175 -15.08 2.29 17.46
N ALA A 176 -15.86 2.22 18.54
CA ALA A 176 -17.10 2.98 18.66
C ALA A 176 -16.83 4.50 18.62
N PHE A 177 -15.85 4.98 19.38
CA PHE A 177 -15.45 6.39 19.40
C PHE A 177 -15.05 6.91 18.00
N SER A 178 -14.34 6.12 17.20
CA SER A 178 -13.89 6.56 15.87
C SER A 178 -14.96 6.50 14.77
N ASN A 179 -16.04 5.74 14.97
CA ASN A 179 -17.06 5.47 13.93
C ASN A 179 -18.44 6.06 14.26
N GLU A 180 -18.60 6.72 15.40
CA GLU A 180 -19.87 7.33 15.78
C GLU A 180 -20.21 8.50 14.85
N TYR A 181 -21.23 8.31 14.01
CA TYR A 181 -21.81 9.34 13.15
C TYR A 181 -22.92 10.04 13.93
N GLU A 182 -22.78 11.34 14.21
CA GLU A 182 -23.91 12.15 14.66
C GLU A 182 -24.84 12.35 13.45
N ASP A 183 -26.08 11.85 13.56
CA ASP A 183 -27.16 12.20 12.62
C ASP A 183 -27.38 13.73 12.72
N PRO A 184 -27.53 14.45 11.58
CA PRO A 184 -27.54 15.92 11.55
C PRO A 184 -28.72 16.57 12.28
#